data_AF-A0A353PCK6-F1
#
_entry.id   AF-A0A353PCK6-F1
#
_cell.length_a   1.000
_cell.length_b   1.000
_cell.length_c   1.000
_cell.angle_alpha   90.00
_cell.angle_beta   90.00
_cell.angle_gamma   90.00
#
_symmetry.space_group_name_H-M   'P 1'
#
loop_
_entity.id
_entity.type
_entity.pdbx_description
1 polymer ?
#
loop_
_entity_poly.entity_id
_entity_poly.type
_entity_poly.pdbx_seq_one_letter_code
_entity_poly.pdbx_strand_id
1 'polypeptide(L)'
;MSASPAPAIPTLDQIPGIWRGQRALRVQAMPTGHGDLDRLLPGGGLPCDALTEVLHARPGVGEMGLILPMLGHLTQAGGRVGLVAPPHLPYAPALARAGIVLPRMVVVDPPSSGEP
;
A
#
# COMPACT_ATOMS: atom_id res chain seq x y z
N MET A 1 -59.13 -6.49 8.31
CA MET A 1 -57.93 -6.17 7.51
C MET A 1 -56.73 -6.24 8.42
N SER A 2 -55.98 -7.34 8.40
CA SER A 2 -54.71 -7.42 9.14
C SER A 2 -53.62 -6.78 8.28
N ALA A 3 -52.94 -5.76 8.80
CA ALA A 3 -51.83 -5.11 8.11
C ALA A 3 -50.64 -6.06 8.05
N SER A 4 -50.07 -6.24 6.87
CA SER A 4 -48.83 -7.01 6.68
C SER A 4 -47.66 -6.25 7.32
N PRO A 5 -46.78 -6.90 8.10
CA PRO A 5 -45.65 -6.20 8.72
C PRO A 5 -44.71 -5.69 7.62
N ALA A 6 -44.27 -4.43 7.75
CA ALA A 6 -43.29 -3.84 6.87
C ALA A 6 -41.97 -4.65 6.92
N PRO A 7 -41.26 -4.82 5.79
CA PRO A 7 -39.99 -5.55 5.79
C PRO A 7 -39.00 -4.86 6.73
N ALA A 8 -38.41 -5.63 7.64
CA ALA A 8 -37.40 -5.12 8.56
C ALA A 8 -36.13 -4.75 7.78
N ILE A 9 -35.64 -3.52 7.98
CA ILE A 9 -34.38 -3.08 7.41
C ILE A 9 -33.26 -3.86 8.12
N PRO A 10 -32.38 -4.58 7.39
CA PRO A 10 -31.28 -5.30 8.02
C PRO A 10 -30.38 -4.30 8.77
N THR A 11 -29.96 -4.67 9.97
CA THR A 11 -28.93 -3.91 10.68
C THR A 11 -27.63 -4.01 9.90
N LEU A 12 -26.77 -2.99 10.00
CA LEU A 12 -25.48 -2.92 9.27
C LEU A 12 -24.65 -4.21 9.46
N ASP A 13 -24.83 -4.86 10.60
CA ASP A 13 -24.18 -6.11 10.98
C ASP A 13 -24.63 -7.34 10.18
N GLN A 14 -25.79 -7.27 9.54
CA GLN A 14 -26.40 -8.37 8.80
C GLN A 14 -26.08 -8.31 7.30
N ILE A 15 -25.38 -7.26 6.84
CA ILE A 15 -25.03 -7.08 5.44
C ILE A 15 -23.65 -7.73 5.20
N PRO A 16 -23.59 -8.85 4.46
CA PRO A 16 -22.31 -9.48 4.14
C PRO A 16 -21.46 -8.56 3.25
N GLY A 17 -20.17 -8.46 3.56
CA GLY A 17 -19.22 -7.62 2.82
C GLY A 17 -19.05 -6.18 3.35
N ILE A 18 -19.78 -5.77 4.40
CA ILE A 18 -19.57 -4.45 5.02
C ILE A 18 -18.45 -4.50 6.07
N TRP A 19 -17.43 -3.65 5.89
CA TRP A 19 -16.39 -3.41 6.88
C TRP A 19 -16.88 -2.48 8.00
N ARG A 20 -16.74 -2.91 9.26
CA ARG A 20 -17.33 -2.24 10.43
C ARG A 20 -16.41 -1.27 11.16
N GLY A 21 -15.13 -1.16 10.76
CA GLY A 21 -14.14 -0.23 11.35
C GLY A 21 -13.79 -0.44 12.83
N GLN A 22 -14.55 -1.25 13.58
CA GLN A 22 -14.49 -1.36 15.05
C GLN A 22 -13.55 -2.45 15.56
N ARG A 23 -12.89 -3.19 14.66
CA ARG A 23 -11.96 -4.26 15.03
C ARG A 23 -10.65 -4.05 14.30
N ALA A 24 -9.57 -3.86 15.06
CA ALA A 24 -8.23 -4.01 14.54
C ALA A 24 -8.11 -5.43 14.00
N LEU A 25 -8.13 -5.56 12.68
CA LEU A 25 -7.84 -6.82 12.04
C LEU A 25 -6.38 -7.17 12.39
N ARG A 26 -6.11 -8.45 12.66
CA ARG A 26 -4.72 -8.90 12.60
C ARG A 26 -4.29 -8.71 11.17
N VAL A 27 -3.47 -7.70 10.93
CA VAL A 27 -2.98 -7.40 9.59
C VAL A 27 -1.65 -8.11 9.43
N GLN A 28 -1.57 -8.97 8.42
CA GLN A 28 -0.28 -9.45 7.96
C GLN A 28 0.49 -8.24 7.45
N ALA A 29 1.65 -7.95 8.02
CA ALA A 29 2.42 -6.77 7.68
C ALA A 29 3.83 -7.15 7.23
N MET A 30 4.39 -6.36 6.31
CA MET A 30 5.77 -6.45 5.87
C MET A 30 6.60 -5.36 6.56
N PRO A 31 7.73 -5.69 7.21
CA PRO A 31 8.59 -4.70 7.84
C PRO A 31 9.04 -3.64 6.84
N THR A 32 9.05 -2.37 7.27
CA THR A 32 9.56 -1.25 6.47
C THR A 32 11.08 -1.30 6.31
N GLY A 33 11.76 -1.98 7.24
CA GLY A 33 13.22 -1.96 7.40
C GLY A 33 13.69 -0.88 8.37
N HIS A 34 12.77 -0.11 8.95
CA HIS A 34 13.02 0.91 9.97
C HIS A 34 12.45 0.44 11.30
N GLY A 35 13.28 -0.17 12.16
CA GLY A 35 12.81 -0.85 13.37
C GLY A 35 12.02 0.03 14.36
N ASP A 36 12.33 1.33 14.44
CA ASP A 36 11.56 2.27 15.26
C ASP A 36 10.16 2.52 14.71
N LEU A 37 10.03 2.62 13.38
CA LEU A 37 8.74 2.77 12.72
C LEU A 37 7.92 1.48 12.81
N ASP A 38 8.55 0.34 12.54
CA ASP A 38 7.90 -0.97 12.60
C ASP A 38 7.28 -1.22 13.99
N ARG A 39 7.92 -0.77 15.07
CA ARG A 39 7.40 -0.86 16.44
C ARG A 39 6.12 -0.05 16.66
N LEU A 40 5.94 1.04 15.92
CA LEU A 40 4.78 1.94 16.02
C LEU A 40 3.63 1.50 15.12
N LEU A 41 3.90 0.72 14.07
CA LEU A 41 2.90 0.29 13.11
C LEU A 41 2.14 -0.96 13.59
N PRO A 42 0.80 -1.01 13.41
CA PRO A 42 0.03 -2.22 13.67
C PRO A 42 0.58 -3.41 12.88
N GLY A 43 0.90 -4.51 13.58
CA GLY A 43 1.44 -5.71 12.95
C GLY A 43 2.94 -5.66 12.65
N GLY A 44 3.65 -4.59 12.99
CA GLY A 44 5.11 -4.54 12.86
C GLY A 44 5.64 -4.06 11.50
N GLY A 45 4.81 -3.37 10.70
CA GLY A 45 5.21 -2.93 9.36
C GLY A 45 4.04 -2.41 8.53
N LEU A 46 4.23 -2.33 7.21
CA LEU A 46 3.16 -1.95 6.29
C LEU A 46 2.21 -3.11 6.03
N PRO A 47 0.89 -2.88 6.04
CA PRO A 47 -0.09 -3.93 5.85
C PRO A 47 -0.03 -4.54 4.45
N CYS A 48 -0.03 -5.87 4.37
CA CYS A 48 -0.28 -6.62 3.14
C CYS A 48 -1.76 -6.53 2.75
N ASP A 49 -2.04 -6.64 1.45
CA ASP A 49 -3.41 -6.61 0.88
C ASP A 49 -4.22 -5.36 1.27
N ALA A 50 -3.51 -4.25 1.50
CA ALA A 50 -4.08 -2.96 1.86
C ALA A 50 -3.39 -1.83 1.09
N LEU A 51 -4.09 -0.72 0.94
CA LEU A 51 -3.52 0.52 0.43
C LEU A 51 -2.85 1.28 1.58
N THR A 52 -1.57 1.62 1.41
CA THR A 52 -0.84 2.51 2.31
C THR A 52 -0.59 3.83 1.60
N GLU A 53 -0.99 4.94 2.22
CA GLU A 53 -0.67 6.29 1.77
C GLU A 53 0.38 6.90 2.70
N VAL A 54 1.43 7.49 2.12
CA VAL A 54 2.48 8.17 2.88
C VAL A 54 2.41 9.66 2.58
N LEU A 55 1.97 10.44 3.57
CA LEU A 55 1.80 11.88 3.46
C LEU A 55 3.11 12.60 3.77
N HIS A 56 3.56 13.44 2.85
CA HIS A 56 4.76 14.26 3.01
C HIS A 56 4.43 15.73 2.77
N ALA A 57 5.13 16.62 3.46
CA ALA A 57 4.86 18.05 3.37
C ALA A 57 5.21 18.64 1.99
N ARG A 58 6.25 18.11 1.33
CA ARG A 58 6.77 18.57 0.03
C ARG A 58 7.43 17.42 -0.73
N PRO A 59 7.34 17.39 -2.08
CA PRO A 59 8.09 16.46 -2.91
C PRO A 59 9.62 16.58 -2.73
N GLY A 60 10.34 15.47 -2.86
CA GLY A 60 11.81 15.43 -2.94
C GLY A 60 12.54 15.38 -1.60
N VAL A 61 11.84 15.11 -0.50
CA VAL A 61 12.45 14.97 0.85
C VAL A 61 13.13 13.61 1.07
N GLY A 62 13.14 12.75 0.06
CA GLY A 62 13.60 11.37 0.16
C GLY A 62 12.46 10.42 0.56
N GLU A 63 11.24 10.65 0.08
CA GLU A 63 10.05 9.83 0.38
C GLU A 63 10.28 8.34 0.13
N MET A 64 11.04 8.04 -0.93
CA MET A 64 11.42 6.69 -1.29
C MET A 64 12.25 6.01 -0.19
N GLY A 65 13.04 6.75 0.58
CA GLY A 65 13.88 6.20 1.67
C GLY A 65 13.09 5.42 2.71
N LEU A 66 11.81 5.75 2.91
CA LEU A 66 10.93 5.01 3.82
C LEU A 66 10.65 3.59 3.33
N ILE A 67 10.43 3.41 2.03
CA ILE A 67 9.96 2.15 1.44
C ILE A 67 11.06 1.35 0.74
N LEU A 68 12.19 1.98 0.39
CA LEU A 68 13.29 1.33 -0.34
C LEU A 68 13.79 0.04 0.33
N PRO A 69 14.00 -0.05 1.66
CA PRO A 69 14.48 -1.28 2.29
C PRO A 69 13.49 -2.44 2.12
N MET A 70 12.20 -2.17 2.32
CA MET A 70 11.12 -3.13 2.11
C MET A 70 11.08 -3.62 0.65
N LEU A 71 11.19 -2.70 -0.32
CA LEU A 71 11.22 -3.06 -1.75
C LEU A 71 12.45 -3.91 -2.10
N GLY A 72 13.61 -3.60 -1.51
CA GLY A 72 14.83 -4.40 -1.63
C GLY A 72 14.58 -5.84 -1.17
N HIS A 73 14.02 -6.01 0.04
CA HIS A 73 13.69 -7.32 0.57
C HIS A 73 12.69 -8.09 -0.31
N LEU A 74 11.61 -7.42 -0.74
CA LEU A 74 10.57 -8.00 -1.59
C LEU A 74 11.15 -8.47 -2.94
N THR A 75 11.97 -7.63 -3.58
CA THR A 75 12.58 -7.97 -4.87
C THR A 75 13.68 -9.01 -4.75
N GLN A 76 14.36 -9.15 -3.61
CA GLN A 76 15.29 -10.26 -3.37
C GLN A 76 14.53 -11.58 -3.18
N ALA A 77 13.41 -11.55 -2.46
CA ALA A 77 12.59 -12.72 -2.14
C ALA A 77 11.84 -13.35 -3.33
N GLY A 78 11.77 -12.68 -4.48
CA GLY A 78 11.02 -13.19 -5.64
C GLY A 78 10.07 -12.18 -6.25
N GLY A 79 9.65 -11.20 -5.46
CA GLY A 79 8.56 -10.30 -5.80
C GLY A 79 8.93 -9.28 -6.89
N ARG A 80 7.90 -8.75 -7.54
CA ARG A 80 8.00 -7.68 -8.54
C ARG A 80 7.44 -6.39 -7.96
N VAL A 81 8.02 -5.26 -8.36
CA VAL A 81 7.61 -3.91 -7.93
C VAL A 81 7.23 -3.11 -9.16
N GLY A 82 6.01 -2.56 -9.18
CA GLY A 82 5.56 -1.61 -10.18
C GLY A 82 5.67 -0.18 -9.66
N LEU A 83 6.32 0.70 -10.42
CA LEU A 83 6.25 2.15 -10.23
C LEU A 83 5.33 2.71 -11.30
N VAL A 84 4.17 3.20 -10.90
CA VAL A 84 3.15 3.72 -11.82
C VAL A 84 3.25 5.23 -11.88
N ALA A 85 3.37 5.78 -13.08
CA ALA A 85 3.48 7.21 -13.35
C ALA A 85 4.44 7.93 -12.38
N PRO A 86 5.68 7.42 -12.18
CA PRO A 86 6.59 8.06 -11.24
C PRO A 86 6.86 9.49 -11.71
N PRO A 87 6.87 10.48 -10.80
CA PRO A 87 6.99 11.90 -11.18
C PRO A 87 8.33 12.22 -11.87
N HIS A 88 9.35 11.40 -11.63
CA HIS A 88 10.67 11.47 -12.23
C HIS A 88 11.17 10.08 -12.60
N LEU A 89 12.11 10.01 -13.55
CA LEU A 89 12.74 8.75 -13.92
C LEU A 89 13.51 8.16 -12.71
N PRO A 90 13.17 6.93 -12.26
CA PRO A 90 13.88 6.31 -11.16
C PRO A 90 15.36 6.05 -11.50
N TYR A 91 16.27 6.50 -10.63
CA TYR A 91 17.70 6.36 -10.86
C TYR A 91 18.21 4.96 -10.52
N ALA A 92 18.40 4.12 -11.54
CA ALA A 92 18.75 2.70 -11.40
C ALA A 92 19.98 2.42 -10.50
N PRO A 93 21.10 3.17 -10.55
CA PRO A 93 22.23 2.92 -9.66
C PRO A 93 21.92 3.09 -8.18
N ALA A 94 21.08 4.07 -7.79
CA ALA A 94 20.66 4.23 -6.40
C ALA A 94 19.76 3.07 -5.95
N LEU A 95 18.85 2.62 -6.81
CA LEU A 95 17.97 1.47 -6.54
C LEU A 95 18.78 0.18 -6.35
N ALA A 96 19.78 -0.07 -7.20
CA ALA A 96 20.68 -1.21 -7.06
C ALA A 96 21.49 -1.15 -5.75
N ARG A 97 21.99 0.05 -5.38
CA ARG A 97 22.67 0.26 -4.09
C ARG A 97 21.77 0.06 -2.88
N ALA A 98 20.47 0.30 -3.03
CA ALA A 98 19.45 -0.01 -2.02
C ALA A 98 19.08 -1.51 -1.98
N GLY A 99 19.76 -2.36 -2.76
CA GLY A 99 19.55 -3.81 -2.76
C GLY A 99 18.38 -4.27 -3.63
N ILE A 100 17.82 -3.40 -4.47
CA ILE A 100 16.72 -3.76 -5.36
C ILE A 100 17.23 -4.56 -6.56
N VAL A 101 16.57 -5.68 -6.84
CA VAL A 101 16.81 -6.49 -8.04
C VAL A 101 16.15 -5.82 -9.24
N LEU A 102 16.92 -5.00 -9.98
CA LEU A 102 16.41 -4.16 -11.07
C LEU A 102 15.54 -4.90 -12.11
N PRO A 103 15.85 -6.14 -12.56
CA PRO A 103 14.99 -6.88 -13.49
C PRO A 103 13.58 -7.19 -12.96
N ARG A 104 13.33 -6.99 -11.65
CA ARG A 104 12.02 -7.16 -11.01
C ARG A 104 11.28 -5.84 -10.80
N MET A 105 11.86 -4.71 -11.21
CA MET A 105 11.18 -3.42 -11.25
C MET A 105 10.56 -3.18 -12.63
N VAL A 106 9.31 -2.74 -12.64
CA VAL A 106 8.59 -2.32 -13.84
C VAL A 106 8.19 -0.87 -13.65
N VAL A 107 8.57 -0.01 -14.59
CA VAL A 107 8.06 1.37 -14.67
C VAL A 107 6.90 1.37 -15.66
N VAL A 108 5.74 1.82 -15.19
CA VAL A 108 4.56 2.00 -16.02
C VAL A 108 4.43 3.49 -16.30
N ASP A 109 4.61 3.86 -17.56
CA ASP A 109 4.36 5.21 -18.07
C ASP A 109 3.02 5.20 -18.79
N PRO A 110 1.91 5.54 -18.09
CA PRO A 110 0.61 5.61 -18.75
C PRO A 110 0.63 6.75 -19.77
N PRO A 111 -0.11 6.62 -20.89
CA PRO A 111 -0.27 7.76 -21.79
C PRO A 111 -0.80 8.94 -20.98
N SER A 112 -0.24 10.13 -21.20
CA SER A 112 -0.81 11.35 -20.65
C SER A 112 -2.30 11.34 -20.97
N SER A 113 -3.16 11.41 -19.95
CA SER A 113 -4.57 11.69 -20.16
C SER A 113 -4.63 13.09 -20.75
N GLY A 114 -4.48 13.20 -22.07
CA GLY A 114 -4.78 14.41 -22.79
C GLY A 114 -6.25 14.68 -22.52
N GLU A 115 -6.54 15.74 -21.78
CA GLU A 115 -7.79 16.44 -22.06
C GLU A 115 -7.69 16.89 -23.53
N PRO A 116 -8.62 16.45 -24.41
CA PRO A 116 -8.71 16.96 -25.77
C PRO A 116 -9.18 18.41 -25.81
#